data_AF-A0A358N761-F1
#
_entry.id   AF-A0A358N761-F1
#
_cell.length_a   1.000
_cell.length_b   1.000
_cell.length_c   1.000
_cell.angle_alpha   90.00
_cell.angle_beta   90.00
_cell.angle_gamma   90.00
#
_symmetry.space_group_name_H-M   'P 1'
#
loop_
_entity.id
_entity.type
_entity.pdbx_description
1 polymer ?
#
loop_
_entity_poly.entity_id
_entity_poly.type
_entity_poly.pdbx_seq_one_letter_code
_entity_poly.pdbx_strand_id
1 'polypeptide(L)'
;MYKFLTQLAFIGLLSIAVCPKSKGQALEIRSGDPVPRDVRDMYDRGLAFMSRTQASDGSWQSQQQGTGVAGMAVMCFMASGEDPNFGMYSGNIRRAIRYIISQQDKTTGYCGGSMYHHGFACLGLAEAYGAVDDRNLWDGVPNAANRTIGQALELAVRSSITSQKTNTY
;
A
#
# COMPACT_ATOMS: atom_id res chain seq x y z
N MET A 1 37.54 4.98 53.05
CA MET A 1 36.46 5.21 52.07
C MET A 1 36.93 5.93 50.80
N TYR A 2 37.67 7.05 50.90
CA TYR A 2 38.12 7.85 49.75
C TYR A 2 39.01 7.10 48.73
N LYS A 3 39.95 6.25 49.19
CA LYS A 3 40.84 5.47 48.31
C LYS A 3 40.14 4.39 47.46
N PHE A 4 39.01 3.86 47.94
CA PHE A 4 38.23 2.84 47.23
C PHE A 4 37.40 3.47 46.10
N LEU A 5 36.83 4.66 46.32
CA LEU A 5 36.15 5.43 45.28
C LEU A 5 37.10 5.85 44.14
N THR A 6 38.33 6.23 44.45
CA THR A 6 39.31 6.64 43.43
C THR A 6 39.78 5.48 42.55
N GLN A 7 39.87 4.25 43.09
CA GLN A 7 40.23 3.08 42.30
C GLN A 7 39.08 2.62 41.37
N LEU A 8 37.83 2.69 41.85
CA LEU A 8 36.65 2.44 41.01
C LEU A 8 36.53 3.46 39.86
N ALA A 9 36.83 4.74 40.13
CA ALA A 9 36.85 5.77 39.11
C ALA A 9 37.93 5.52 38.04
N PHE A 10 39.13 5.08 38.45
CA PHE A 10 40.22 4.77 37.53
C PHE A 10 39.94 3.55 36.64
N ILE A 11 39.32 2.50 37.21
CA ILE A 11 38.94 1.29 36.45
C ILE A 11 37.82 1.62 35.46
N GLY A 12 36.81 2.41 35.86
CA GLY A 12 35.73 2.85 34.97
C GLY A 12 36.21 3.70 33.79
N LEU A 13 37.20 4.58 34.01
CA LEU A 13 37.84 5.38 32.95
C LEU A 13 38.66 4.52 31.98
N LEU A 14 39.31 3.46 32.47
CA LEU A 14 40.06 2.53 31.62
C LEU A 14 39.14 1.68 30.73
N SER A 15 37.96 1.29 31.23
CA SER A 15 36.99 0.51 30.45
C SER A 15 36.37 1.30 29.28
N ILE A 16 36.23 2.62 29.40
CA ILE A 16 35.72 3.47 28.31
C ILE A 16 36.78 3.65 27.21
N ALA A 17 38.07 3.71 27.59
CA ALA A 17 39.17 3.91 26.65
C ALA A 17 39.48 2.68 25.78
N VAL A 18 39.12 1.47 26.24
CA VAL A 18 39.42 0.19 25.54
C VAL A 18 38.22 -0.34 24.74
N CYS A 19 37.10 0.38 24.69
CA CYS A 19 35.97 -0.05 23.86
C CYS A 19 36.36 0.07 22.37
N PRO A 20 36.42 -1.03 21.59
CA PRO A 20 36.71 -0.94 20.18
C PRO A 20 35.64 -0.07 19.53
N LYS A 21 36.06 0.95 18.77
CA LYS A 21 35.15 1.77 17.97
C LYS A 21 34.41 0.83 17.01
N SER A 22 33.18 0.49 17.35
CA SER A 22 32.27 -0.21 16.44
C SER A 22 32.14 0.65 15.20
N LYS A 23 32.64 0.18 14.07
CA LYS A 23 32.31 0.77 12.78
C LYS A 23 30.86 0.39 12.51
N GLY A 24 29.93 1.32 12.75
CA GLY A 24 28.57 1.17 12.25
C GLY A 24 28.63 0.93 10.74
N GLN A 25 27.71 0.13 10.21
CA GLN A 25 27.63 -0.06 8.77
C GLN A 25 27.59 1.32 8.10
N ALA A 26 28.46 1.56 7.12
CA ALA A 26 28.32 2.74 6.29
C ALA A 26 26.96 2.63 5.61
N LEU A 27 26.21 3.73 5.54
CA LEU A 27 25.03 3.80 4.68
C LEU A 27 25.54 3.73 3.24
N GLU A 28 25.70 2.51 2.73
CA GLU A 28 25.90 2.28 1.31
C GLU A 28 24.59 2.69 0.64
N ILE A 29 24.54 3.92 0.13
CA ILE A 29 23.51 4.32 -0.83
C ILE A 29 23.79 3.46 -2.05
N ARG A 30 23.20 2.26 -2.06
CA ARG A 30 23.11 1.43 -3.25
C ARG A 30 22.22 2.17 -4.22
N SER A 31 22.83 3.00 -5.05
CA SER A 31 22.21 3.43 -6.29
C SER A 31 22.09 2.14 -7.11
N GLY A 32 20.87 1.59 -7.17
CA GLY A 32 20.62 0.42 -8.00
C GLY A 32 21.04 0.68 -9.43
N ASP A 33 21.40 -0.39 -10.15
CA ASP A 33 21.70 -0.26 -11.58
C ASP A 33 20.50 0.37 -12.29
N PRO A 34 20.73 1.25 -13.30
CA PRO A 34 19.65 1.80 -14.10
C PRO A 34 18.79 0.67 -14.67
N VAL A 35 17.46 0.75 -14.48
CA VAL A 35 16.52 -0.23 -15.06
C VAL A 35 16.76 -0.30 -16.57
N PRO A 36 17.07 -1.50 -17.13
CA PRO A 36 17.28 -1.67 -18.55
C PRO A 36 16.10 -1.14 -19.38
N ARG A 37 16.39 -0.59 -20.57
CA ARG A 37 15.39 0.05 -21.43
C ARG A 37 14.27 -0.91 -21.85
N ASP A 38 14.62 -2.14 -22.19
CA ASP A 38 13.69 -3.20 -22.57
C ASP A 38 12.73 -3.59 -21.42
N VAL A 39 13.22 -3.59 -20.18
CA VAL A 39 12.41 -3.80 -18.98
C VAL A 39 11.43 -2.64 -18.77
N ARG A 40 11.89 -1.39 -18.95
CA ARG A 40 11.02 -0.21 -18.91
C ARG A 40 9.93 -0.27 -19.99
N ASP A 41 10.32 -0.57 -21.23
CA ASP A 41 9.38 -0.72 -22.36
C ASP A 41 8.36 -1.86 -22.11
N MET A 42 8.74 -2.89 -21.35
CA MET A 42 7.81 -3.95 -20.93
C MET A 42 6.79 -3.44 -19.90
N TYR A 43 7.22 -2.68 -18.89
CA TYR A 43 6.32 -2.07 -17.92
C TYR A 43 5.33 -1.11 -18.57
N ASP A 44 5.81 -0.22 -19.45
CA ASP A 44 4.97 0.77 -20.12
C ASP A 44 3.88 0.10 -20.97
N ARG A 45 4.24 -0.97 -21.71
CA ARG A 45 3.27 -1.76 -22.48
C ARG A 45 2.24 -2.44 -21.58
N GLY A 46 2.66 -2.96 -20.42
CA GLY A 46 1.77 -3.56 -19.43
C GLY A 46 0.76 -2.58 -18.86
N LEU A 47 1.23 -1.42 -18.39
CA LEU A 47 0.38 -0.35 -17.85
C LEU A 47 -0.59 0.18 -18.92
N ALA A 48 -0.10 0.37 -20.15
CA ALA A 48 -0.95 0.79 -21.25
C ALA A 48 -2.03 -0.25 -21.59
N PHE A 49 -1.71 -1.55 -21.54
CA PHE A 49 -2.70 -2.61 -21.70
C PHE A 49 -3.74 -2.58 -20.58
N MET A 50 -3.32 -2.46 -19.32
CA MET A 50 -4.23 -2.38 -18.18
C MET A 50 -5.17 -1.18 -18.27
N SER A 51 -4.64 -0.02 -18.66
CA SER A 51 -5.44 1.20 -18.81
C SER A 51 -6.51 1.04 -19.91
N ARG A 52 -6.15 0.44 -21.06
CA ARG A 52 -7.08 0.21 -22.17
C ARG A 52 -8.14 -0.86 -21.90
N THR A 53 -7.85 -1.82 -21.03
CA THR A 53 -8.74 -2.96 -20.74
C THR A 53 -9.60 -2.76 -19.51
N GLN A 54 -9.42 -1.65 -18.78
CA GLN A 54 -10.28 -1.30 -17.66
C GLN A 54 -11.70 -0.96 -18.13
N ALA A 55 -12.70 -1.57 -17.51
CA ALA A 55 -14.10 -1.26 -17.77
C ALA A 55 -14.48 0.13 -17.23
N SER A 56 -15.61 0.66 -17.71
CA SER A 56 -16.10 1.99 -17.33
C SER A 56 -16.45 2.10 -15.84
N ASP A 57 -16.84 1.00 -15.20
CA ASP A 57 -17.11 0.90 -13.77
C ASP A 57 -15.84 0.81 -12.92
N GLY A 58 -14.66 0.67 -13.54
CA GLY A 58 -13.37 0.54 -12.89
C GLY A 58 -12.88 -0.90 -12.68
N SER A 59 -13.64 -1.90 -13.11
CA SER A 59 -13.28 -3.32 -13.01
C SER A 59 -12.40 -3.80 -14.17
N TRP A 60 -11.87 -5.03 -14.04
CA TRP A 60 -11.22 -5.76 -15.13
C TRP A 60 -11.90 -7.11 -15.33
N GLN A 61 -12.26 -7.39 -16.57
CA GLN A 61 -12.87 -8.66 -16.96
C GLN A 61 -11.79 -9.74 -17.08
N SER A 62 -11.92 -10.81 -16.30
CA SER A 62 -11.02 -11.96 -16.30
C SER A 62 -11.77 -13.22 -15.83
N GLN A 63 -11.07 -14.35 -15.70
CA GLN A 63 -11.66 -15.54 -15.04
C GLN A 63 -11.81 -15.36 -13.53
N GLN A 64 -11.01 -14.47 -12.92
CA GLN A 64 -11.01 -14.17 -11.49
C GLN A 64 -11.37 -12.69 -11.31
N GLN A 65 -12.65 -12.35 -11.46
CA GLN A 65 -13.12 -10.96 -11.38
C GLN A 65 -13.37 -10.54 -9.94
N GLY A 66 -13.25 -9.24 -9.68
CA GLY A 66 -13.65 -8.65 -8.40
C GLY A 66 -12.68 -7.61 -7.87
N THR A 67 -12.92 -7.21 -6.63
CA THR A 67 -12.19 -6.15 -5.94
C THR A 67 -10.70 -6.46 -5.76
N GLY A 68 -10.32 -7.74 -5.69
CA GLY A 68 -8.92 -8.15 -5.59
C GLY A 68 -8.09 -7.75 -6.81
N VAL A 69 -8.62 -7.98 -8.02
CA VAL A 69 -7.94 -7.56 -9.26
C VAL A 69 -7.86 -6.04 -9.37
N ALA A 70 -8.94 -5.34 -9.00
CA ALA A 70 -8.93 -3.88 -8.95
C ALA A 70 -7.91 -3.35 -7.94
N GLY A 71 -7.80 -3.98 -6.77
CA GLY A 71 -6.80 -3.66 -5.75
C GLY A 71 -5.38 -3.83 -6.28
N MET A 72 -5.08 -4.95 -6.93
CA MET A 72 -3.80 -5.15 -7.60
C MET A 72 -3.53 -4.11 -8.68
N ALA A 73 -4.54 -3.75 -9.48
CA ALA A 73 -4.36 -2.76 -10.53
C ALA A 73 -4.03 -1.36 -9.97
N VAL A 74 -4.64 -0.98 -8.84
CA VAL A 74 -4.26 0.25 -8.11
C VAL A 74 -2.78 0.22 -7.76
N MET A 75 -2.30 -0.86 -7.15
CA MET A 75 -0.89 -1.02 -6.79
C MET A 75 0.02 -0.96 -8.03
N CYS A 76 -0.34 -1.61 -9.12
CA CYS A 76 0.44 -1.57 -10.37
C CYS A 76 0.56 -0.16 -10.95
N PHE A 77 -0.54 0.61 -11.00
CA PHE A 77 -0.47 1.99 -11.49
C PHE A 77 0.32 2.90 -10.57
N MET A 78 0.19 2.74 -9.25
CA MET A 78 0.92 3.57 -8.29
C MET A 78 2.41 3.24 -8.26
N ALA A 79 2.78 1.96 -8.44
CA ALA A 79 4.17 1.53 -8.58
C ALA A 79 4.86 2.06 -9.85
N SER A 80 4.12 2.63 -10.82
CA SER A 80 4.72 3.27 -12.00
C SER A 80 5.51 4.54 -11.67
N GLY A 81 5.23 5.18 -10.52
CA GLY A 81 5.83 6.45 -10.11
C GLY A 81 5.14 7.68 -10.69
N GLU A 82 4.11 7.52 -11.53
CA GLU A 82 3.25 8.62 -11.98
C GLU A 82 2.44 9.20 -10.81
N ASP A 83 2.15 10.51 -10.86
CA ASP A 83 1.33 11.15 -9.84
C ASP A 83 -0.09 10.56 -9.83
N PRO A 84 -0.57 10.02 -8.69
CA PRO A 84 -1.87 9.34 -8.64
C PRO A 84 -3.07 10.29 -8.72
N ASN A 85 -2.85 11.60 -8.56
CA ASN A 85 -3.88 12.63 -8.55
C ASN A 85 -3.99 13.36 -9.90
N PHE A 86 -2.87 13.59 -10.58
CA PHE A 86 -2.76 14.41 -11.78
C PHE A 86 -2.04 13.73 -12.94
N GLY A 87 -1.38 12.60 -12.70
CA GLY A 87 -0.63 11.85 -13.71
C GLY A 87 -1.52 11.06 -14.67
N MET A 88 -0.87 10.40 -15.63
CA MET A 88 -1.53 9.73 -16.75
C MET A 88 -2.60 8.71 -16.32
N TYR A 89 -2.35 7.98 -15.23
CA TYR A 89 -3.23 6.91 -14.75
C TYR A 89 -4.18 7.33 -13.61
N SER A 90 -4.18 8.60 -13.22
CA SER A 90 -5.00 9.10 -12.10
C SER A 90 -6.51 8.78 -12.26
N GLY A 91 -7.04 8.89 -13.48
CA GLY A 91 -8.43 8.49 -13.78
C GLY A 91 -8.67 6.99 -13.64
N ASN A 92 -7.71 6.15 -14.05
CA ASN A 92 -7.80 4.70 -13.91
C ASN A 92 -7.79 4.27 -12.44
N ILE A 93 -6.88 4.86 -11.65
CA ILE A 93 -6.76 4.63 -10.21
C ILE A 93 -8.06 4.99 -9.51
N ARG A 94 -8.60 6.20 -9.73
CA ARG A 94 -9.85 6.64 -9.11
C ARG A 94 -11.02 5.71 -9.44
N ARG A 95 -11.18 5.29 -10.71
CA ARG A 95 -12.25 4.33 -11.08
C ARG A 95 -12.08 2.98 -10.39
N ALA A 96 -10.87 2.45 -10.29
CA ALA A 96 -10.62 1.18 -9.59
C ALA A 96 -10.93 1.27 -8.09
N ILE A 97 -10.55 2.38 -7.44
CA ILE A 97 -10.88 2.64 -6.03
C ILE A 97 -12.39 2.74 -5.85
N ARG A 98 -13.08 3.53 -6.69
CA ARG A 98 -14.56 3.64 -6.67
C ARG A 98 -15.21 2.27 -6.81
N TYR A 99 -14.72 1.43 -7.73
CA TYR A 99 -15.19 0.06 -7.90
C TYR A 99 -15.07 -0.73 -6.60
N ILE A 100 -13.88 -0.77 -5.99
CA ILE A 100 -13.66 -1.46 -4.71
C ILE A 100 -14.63 -0.97 -3.62
N ILE A 101 -14.77 0.34 -3.45
CA ILE A 101 -15.66 0.92 -2.43
C ILE A 101 -17.13 0.64 -2.74
N SER A 102 -17.52 0.59 -4.01
CA SER A 102 -18.89 0.27 -4.43
C SER A 102 -19.27 -1.18 -4.14
N GLN A 103 -18.32 -2.10 -4.26
CA GLN A 103 -18.50 -3.53 -4.02
C GLN A 103 -18.33 -3.92 -2.55
N GLN A 104 -17.74 -3.05 -1.73
CA GLN A 104 -17.53 -3.31 -0.31
C GLN A 104 -18.86 -3.27 0.45
N ASP A 105 -19.15 -4.32 1.21
CA ASP A 105 -20.28 -4.36 2.12
C ASP A 105 -20.15 -3.27 3.21
N LYS A 106 -21.22 -2.49 3.41
CA LYS A 106 -21.23 -1.33 4.31
C LYS A 106 -21.22 -1.70 5.79
N THR A 107 -21.66 -2.90 6.13
CA THR A 107 -21.83 -3.34 7.52
C THR A 107 -20.60 -4.12 7.98
N THR A 108 -20.21 -5.12 7.20
CA THR A 108 -19.13 -6.06 7.49
C THR A 108 -17.77 -5.57 7.01
N GLY A 109 -17.73 -4.66 6.03
CA GLY A 109 -16.49 -4.21 5.39
C GLY A 109 -15.85 -5.22 4.43
N TYR A 110 -16.53 -6.34 4.18
CA TYR A 110 -16.05 -7.38 3.28
C TYR A 110 -16.08 -6.90 1.82
N CYS A 111 -15.01 -7.18 1.07
CA CYS A 111 -14.87 -6.72 -0.33
C CYS A 111 -15.24 -7.80 -1.35
N GLY A 112 -15.88 -8.90 -0.92
CA GLY A 112 -16.42 -9.94 -1.80
C GLY A 112 -15.39 -10.90 -2.40
N GLY A 113 -15.90 -11.92 -3.11
CA GLY A 113 -15.11 -12.95 -3.81
C GLY A 113 -14.51 -14.01 -2.88
N SER A 114 -13.49 -13.63 -2.12
CA SER A 114 -12.80 -14.48 -1.15
C SER A 114 -12.00 -13.62 -0.18
N MET A 115 -11.48 -14.21 0.90
CA MET A 115 -10.53 -13.48 1.76
C MET A 115 -9.26 -13.06 1.01
N TYR A 116 -8.91 -13.77 -0.07
CA TYR A 116 -7.82 -13.39 -0.96
C TYR A 116 -8.14 -12.10 -1.73
N HIS A 117 -9.35 -12.00 -2.30
CA HIS A 117 -9.80 -10.78 -2.97
C HIS A 117 -9.91 -9.61 -1.99
N HIS A 118 -10.44 -9.87 -0.80
CA HIS A 118 -10.50 -8.86 0.26
C HIS A 118 -9.12 -8.38 0.69
N GLY A 119 -8.15 -9.28 0.85
CA GLY A 119 -6.77 -8.92 1.20
C GLY A 119 -6.14 -7.97 0.18
N PHE A 120 -6.25 -8.29 -1.11
CA PHE A 120 -5.74 -7.41 -2.17
C PHE A 120 -6.50 -6.10 -2.30
N ALA A 121 -7.82 -6.11 -2.13
CA ALA A 121 -8.62 -4.89 -2.11
C ALA A 121 -8.23 -3.99 -0.93
N CYS A 122 -8.03 -4.57 0.25
CA CYS A 122 -7.58 -3.88 1.46
C CYS A 122 -6.19 -3.28 1.25
N LEU A 123 -5.26 -4.04 0.66
CA LEU A 123 -3.91 -3.55 0.35
C LEU A 123 -3.93 -2.39 -0.66
N GLY A 124 -4.72 -2.50 -1.73
CA GLY A 124 -4.89 -1.41 -2.69
C GLY A 124 -5.51 -0.15 -2.08
N LEU A 125 -6.49 -0.30 -1.17
CA LEU A 125 -7.04 0.83 -0.40
C LEU A 125 -5.99 1.44 0.53
N ALA A 126 -5.16 0.62 1.18
CA ALA A 126 -4.10 1.08 2.07
C ALA A 126 -3.03 1.90 1.32
N GLU A 127 -2.63 1.44 0.13
CA GLU A 127 -1.70 2.17 -0.72
C GLU A 127 -2.30 3.51 -1.18
N ALA A 128 -3.56 3.49 -1.64
CA ALA A 128 -4.24 4.69 -2.08
C ALA A 128 -4.47 5.72 -0.95
N TYR A 129 -4.73 5.28 0.29
CA TYR A 129 -5.05 6.15 1.42
C TYR A 129 -4.00 7.22 1.69
N GLY A 130 -2.71 6.91 1.46
CA GLY A 130 -1.61 7.84 1.69
C GLY A 130 -1.25 8.73 0.49
N ALA A 131 -1.79 8.45 -0.69
CA ALA A 131 -1.31 9.04 -1.94
C ALA A 131 -2.40 9.70 -2.80
N VAL A 132 -3.62 9.19 -2.73
CA VAL A 132 -4.77 9.69 -3.50
C VAL A 132 -5.54 10.72 -2.68
N ASP A 133 -5.76 11.89 -3.26
CA ASP A 133 -6.63 12.92 -2.73
C ASP A 133 -8.10 12.51 -2.91
N ASP A 134 -8.67 12.09 -1.79
CA ASP A 134 -10.02 11.55 -1.71
C ASP A 134 -11.12 12.61 -1.82
N ARG A 135 -10.79 13.90 -1.68
CA ARG A 135 -11.78 15.00 -1.80
C ARG A 135 -12.45 15.02 -3.17
N ASN A 136 -11.68 14.63 -4.18
CA ASN A 136 -12.12 14.59 -5.58
C ASN A 136 -12.42 13.15 -6.01
N LEU A 137 -12.43 12.18 -5.08
CA LEU A 137 -12.64 10.78 -5.43
C LEU A 137 -13.99 10.58 -6.06
N TRP A 138 -15.04 11.32 -5.71
CA TRP A 138 -16.39 11.09 -6.24
C TRP A 138 -16.85 12.15 -7.25
N ASP A 139 -15.95 13.05 -7.67
CA ASP A 139 -16.28 14.10 -8.63
C ASP A 139 -16.85 13.52 -9.93
N GLY A 140 -17.97 14.11 -10.36
CA GLY A 140 -18.69 13.72 -11.57
C GLY A 140 -19.49 12.42 -11.46
N VAL A 141 -19.67 11.84 -10.27
CA VAL A 141 -20.45 10.60 -10.06
C VAL A 141 -21.74 10.91 -9.28
N PRO A 142 -22.91 10.94 -9.93
CA PRO A 142 -24.20 11.14 -9.26
C PRO A 142 -24.50 9.98 -8.30
N ASN A 143 -25.02 10.27 -7.11
CA ASN A 143 -25.40 9.28 -6.09
C ASN A 143 -24.24 8.35 -5.65
N ALA A 144 -23.01 8.83 -5.76
CA ALA A 144 -21.81 8.14 -5.31
C ALA A 144 -21.91 7.64 -3.87
N ALA A 145 -21.43 6.42 -3.63
CA ALA A 145 -21.29 5.91 -2.28
C ALA A 145 -20.19 6.71 -1.55
N ASN A 146 -20.59 7.76 -0.82
CA ASN A 146 -19.78 8.79 -0.16
C ASN A 146 -18.71 8.33 0.85
N ARG A 147 -18.36 7.04 0.88
CA ARG A 147 -17.27 6.59 1.73
C ARG A 147 -15.96 7.07 1.16
N THR A 148 -15.18 7.69 2.02
CA THR A 148 -13.77 7.97 1.82
C THR A 148 -12.98 6.65 1.69
N ILE A 149 -11.82 6.70 1.06
CA ILE A 149 -10.81 5.64 1.07
C ILE A 149 -10.50 5.25 2.52
N GLY A 150 -10.39 6.23 3.42
CA GLY A 150 -10.14 6.00 4.84
C GLY A 150 -11.24 5.17 5.52
N GLN A 151 -12.51 5.54 5.33
CA GLN A 151 -13.64 4.78 5.85
C GLN A 151 -13.71 3.37 5.25
N ALA A 152 -13.46 3.23 3.96
CA ALA A 152 -13.45 1.93 3.31
C ALA A 152 -12.31 1.03 3.83
N LEU A 153 -11.12 1.60 4.03
CA LEU A 153 -9.96 0.91 4.59
C LEU A 153 -10.22 0.48 6.04
N GLU A 154 -10.77 1.36 6.87
CA GLU A 154 -11.14 1.04 8.26
C GLU A 154 -12.10 -0.16 8.31
N LEU A 155 -13.15 -0.13 7.50
CA LEU A 155 -14.10 -1.24 7.39
C LEU A 155 -13.43 -2.53 6.94
N ALA A 156 -12.51 -2.46 5.97
CA ALA A 156 -11.81 -3.63 5.47
C ALA A 156 -10.92 -4.27 6.56
N VAL A 157 -10.15 -3.44 7.27
CA VAL A 157 -9.31 -3.89 8.39
C VAL A 157 -10.16 -4.49 9.50
N ARG A 158 -11.28 -3.85 9.86
CA ARG A 158 -12.22 -4.38 10.86
C ARG A 158 -12.78 -5.74 10.44
N SER A 159 -13.12 -5.91 9.16
CA SER A 159 -13.57 -7.19 8.59
C SER A 159 -12.52 -8.27 8.79
N SER A 160 -11.26 -7.97 8.46
CA SER A 160 -10.12 -8.89 8.60
C SER A 160 -9.87 -9.31 10.05
N ILE A 161 -10.05 -8.41 11.02
CA ILE A 161 -9.85 -8.72 12.45
C ILE A 161 -11.02 -9.52 13.02
N THR A 162 -12.24 -9.24 12.55
CA THR A 162 -13.47 -9.84 13.11
C THR A 162 -13.86 -11.17 12.47
N SER A 163 -13.36 -11.46 11.26
CA SER A 163 -13.69 -12.68 10.51
C SER A 163 -13.35 -13.98 11.23
N GLN A 164 -12.32 -13.97 12.09
CA GLN A 164 -11.92 -15.14 12.87
C GLN A 164 -12.86 -15.48 14.03
N LYS A 165 -13.69 -14.53 14.49
CA LYS A 165 -14.57 -14.77 15.66
C LYS A 165 -15.65 -15.82 15.40
N THR A 166 -15.99 -16.03 14.14
CA THR A 166 -16.96 -17.04 13.70
C THR A 166 -16.28 -18.23 13.00
N ASN A 167 -14.95 -18.31 13.01
CA ASN A 167 -14.24 -19.44 12.44
C ASN A 167 -14.30 -20.62 13.42
N THR A 168 -14.93 -21.70 12.99
CA THR A 168 -15.12 -22.94 13.78
C THR A 168 -13.97 -23.94 13.65
N TYR A 169 -12.91 -23.58 12.91
CA TYR A 169 -11.72 -24.40 12.67
C TYR A 169 -10.49 -23.81 13.36
#